data_AF-A0A1Y1MZR2-F1
#
_entry.id   AF-A0A1Y1MZR2-F1
#
_cell.length_a   1.000
_cell.length_b   1.000
_cell.length_c   1.000
_cell.angle_alpha   90.00
_cell.angle_beta   90.00
_cell.angle_gamma   90.00
#
_symmetry.space_group_name_H-M   'P 1'
#
loop_
_entity.id
_entity.type
_entity.pdbx_description
1 polymer ?
#
loop_
_entity_poly.entity_id
_entity_poly.type
_entity_poly.pdbx_seq_one_letter_code
_entity_poly.pdbx_strand_id
1 'polypeptide(L)'
;MRVNSGLPYVSEGNREIPGKRLKPPCTTKCRSACTTKFTDADRLTIHTCFWKQGDNALQRQFVSSHMETLKVKYRRAIEGSNRSENLCYYLTLRGIKIQVCK
;
A
#
# COMPACT_ATOMS: atom_id res chain seq x y z
N MET A 1 -23.92 -1.19 -1.58
CA MET A 1 -22.76 -1.57 -2.42
C MET A 1 -21.69 -2.19 -1.52
N ARG A 2 -21.30 -3.46 -1.74
CA ARG A 2 -20.24 -4.15 -0.95
C ARG A 2 -18.88 -4.19 -1.67
N VAL A 3 -18.79 -3.60 -2.86
CA VAL A 3 -17.57 -3.54 -3.65
C VAL A 3 -16.63 -2.50 -3.02
N ASN A 4 -15.32 -2.74 -3.04
CA ASN A 4 -14.26 -1.86 -2.51
C ASN A 4 -14.12 -1.75 -0.98
N SER A 5 -14.97 -2.36 -0.16
CA SER A 5 -14.83 -2.33 1.31
C SER A 5 -13.94 -3.43 1.89
N GLY A 6 -13.31 -4.24 1.03
CA GLY A 6 -12.49 -5.39 1.45
C GLY A 6 -13.28 -6.56 2.02
N LEU A 7 -14.61 -6.48 2.09
CA LEU A 7 -15.49 -7.55 2.53
C LEU A 7 -15.79 -8.55 1.39
N PRO A 8 -16.18 -9.80 1.71
CA PRO A 8 -16.62 -10.74 0.70
C PRO A 8 -17.89 -10.25 0.00
N TYR A 9 -17.99 -10.52 -1.30
CA TYR A 9 -19.17 -10.17 -2.09
C TYR A 9 -19.36 -11.14 -3.27
N VAL A 10 -20.58 -11.18 -3.80
CA VAL A 10 -20.93 -11.95 -5.00
C VAL A 10 -20.84 -11.01 -6.20
N SER A 11 -20.06 -11.41 -7.22
CA SER A 11 -19.96 -10.65 -8.47
C SER A 11 -21.18 -10.87 -9.36
N GLU A 12 -21.34 -10.04 -10.39
CA GLU A 12 -22.43 -10.13 -11.37
C GLU A 12 -22.50 -11.50 -12.08
N GLY A 13 -21.38 -12.24 -12.15
CA GLY A 13 -21.32 -13.60 -12.67
C GLY A 13 -21.54 -14.70 -11.63
N ASN A 14 -22.20 -14.41 -10.49
CA ASN A 14 -22.42 -15.32 -9.36
C ASN A 14 -21.13 -15.94 -8.78
N ARG A 15 -19.99 -15.28 -8.92
CA ARG A 15 -18.73 -15.74 -8.33
C ARG A 15 -18.56 -15.14 -6.94
N GLU A 16 -18.32 -15.97 -5.95
CA GLU A 16 -17.96 -15.53 -4.61
C GLU A 16 -16.53 -14.98 -4.60
N ILE A 17 -16.39 -13.70 -4.24
CA ILE A 17 -15.09 -13.06 -4.10
C ILE A 17 -14.76 -12.99 -2.61
N PRO A 18 -13.64 -13.59 -2.16
CA PRO A 18 -13.27 -13.58 -0.76
C PRO A 18 -12.85 -12.17 -0.31
N GLY A 19 -13.10 -11.89 0.96
CA GLY A 19 -12.64 -10.67 1.60
C GLY A 19 -11.11 -10.55 1.60
N LYS A 20 -10.63 -9.32 1.65
CA LYS A 20 -9.22 -8.97 1.71
C LYS A 20 -8.69 -9.27 3.11
N ARG A 21 -7.61 -10.03 3.17
CA ARG A 21 -6.96 -10.43 4.43
C ARG A 21 -5.56 -9.84 4.51
N LEU A 22 -5.14 -9.54 5.73
CA LEU A 22 -3.78 -9.11 5.99
C LEU A 22 -2.81 -10.24 5.59
N LYS A 23 -1.83 -9.91 4.76
CA LYS A 23 -0.79 -10.84 4.33
C LYS A 23 0.22 -11.08 5.47
N PRO A 24 1.02 -12.16 5.40
CA PRO A 24 2.12 -12.36 6.34
C PRO A 24 3.06 -11.13 6.38
N PRO A 25 3.74 -10.91 7.51
CA PRO A 25 4.75 -9.85 7.62
C PRO A 25 5.88 -10.03 6.61
N CYS A 26 6.65 -8.96 6.41
CA CYS A 26 7.86 -9.05 5.62
C CYS A 26 8.83 -10.09 6.22
N THR A 27 9.64 -10.72 5.38
CA THR A 27 10.69 -11.63 5.85
C THR A 27 11.82 -10.86 6.52
N THR A 28 12.70 -11.58 7.24
CA THR A 28 13.90 -11.01 7.87
C THR A 28 14.88 -10.37 6.86
N LYS A 29 14.77 -10.72 5.58
CA LYS A 29 15.56 -10.14 4.48
C LYS A 29 15.01 -8.80 3.97
N CYS A 30 13.95 -8.27 4.57
CA CYS A 30 13.38 -6.98 4.19
C CYS A 30 14.40 -5.86 4.44
N ARG A 31 14.87 -5.23 3.36
CA ARG A 31 15.82 -4.10 3.42
C ARG A 31 15.28 -2.93 4.26
N SER A 32 13.97 -2.74 4.28
CA SER A 32 13.31 -1.67 5.06
C SER A 32 12.99 -2.10 6.49
N ALA A 33 13.30 -3.33 6.90
CA ALA A 33 13.04 -3.89 8.24
C ALA A 33 11.59 -3.62 8.74
N CYS A 34 10.59 -3.79 7.88
CA CYS A 34 9.21 -3.42 8.21
C CYS A 34 8.66 -4.11 9.47
N THR A 35 9.11 -5.34 9.76
CA THR A 35 8.69 -6.13 10.92
C THR A 35 9.18 -5.60 12.25
N THR A 36 10.27 -4.85 12.28
CA THR A 36 10.76 -4.21 13.51
C THR A 36 10.07 -2.87 13.77
N LYS A 37 9.43 -2.30 12.74
CA LYS A 37 8.80 -0.98 12.77
C LYS A 37 7.30 -1.03 13.04
N PHE A 38 6.62 -2.11 12.63
CA PHE A 38 5.18 -2.28 12.74
C PHE A 38 4.84 -3.57 13.45
N THR A 39 4.01 -3.48 14.49
CA THR A 39 3.41 -4.67 15.11
C THR A 39 2.27 -5.20 14.24
N ASP A 40 1.83 -6.44 14.47
CA ASP A 40 0.68 -6.98 13.75
C ASP A 40 -0.62 -6.20 14.00
N ALA A 41 -0.76 -5.60 15.20
CA ALA A 41 -1.87 -4.70 15.52
C ALA A 41 -1.84 -3.41 14.67
N ASP A 42 -0.66 -2.82 14.47
CA ASP A 42 -0.50 -1.64 13.62
C ASP A 42 -0.84 -1.96 12.16
N ARG A 43 -0.34 -3.11 11.67
CA ARG A 43 -0.61 -3.60 10.31
C ARG A 43 -2.09 -3.85 10.08
N LEU A 44 -2.77 -4.45 11.06
CA LEU A 44 -4.20 -4.69 11.02
C LEU A 44 -4.99 -3.38 11.04
N THR A 45 -4.56 -2.41 11.84
CA THR A 45 -5.19 -1.09 11.92
C THR A 45 -5.11 -0.37 10.57
N ILE A 46 -3.92 -0.32 9.97
CA ILE A 46 -3.71 0.30 8.64
C ILE A 46 -4.56 -0.41 7.58
N HIS A 47 -4.56 -1.74 7.57
CA HIS A 47 -5.37 -2.54 6.64
C HIS A 47 -6.87 -2.24 6.78
N THR A 48 -7.35 -2.19 8.02
CA THR A 48 -8.76 -1.91 8.32
C THR A 48 -9.12 -0.48 7.92
N CYS A 49 -8.29 0.52 8.25
CA CYS A 49 -8.51 1.91 7.87
C CYS A 49 -8.59 2.08 6.35
N PHE A 50 -7.70 1.43 5.60
CA PHE A 50 -7.70 1.48 4.14
C PHE A 50 -8.99 0.91 3.54
N TRP A 51 -9.39 -0.30 3.95
CA TRP A 51 -10.58 -0.94 3.39
C TRP A 51 -11.88 -0.31 3.88
N LYS A 52 -11.92 0.24 5.10
CA LYS A 52 -13.07 0.97 5.65
C LYS A 52 -13.47 2.18 4.80
N GLN A 53 -12.56 2.74 3.99
CA GLN A 53 -12.90 3.83 3.08
C GLN A 53 -14.00 3.46 2.09
N GLY A 54 -14.07 2.20 1.63
CA GLY A 54 -15.14 1.72 0.74
C GLY A 54 -15.23 2.38 -0.63
N ASP A 55 -14.32 3.31 -0.94
CA ASP A 55 -14.31 4.12 -2.15
C ASP A 55 -12.96 4.01 -2.85
N ASN A 56 -12.98 3.73 -4.15
CA ASN A 56 -11.77 3.49 -4.92
C ASN A 56 -10.92 4.76 -5.12
N ALA A 57 -11.55 5.94 -5.26
CA ALA A 57 -10.85 7.20 -5.38
C ALA A 57 -10.13 7.55 -4.08
N LEU A 58 -10.81 7.38 -2.93
CA LEU A 58 -10.19 7.60 -1.61
C LEU A 58 -9.03 6.62 -1.35
N GLN A 59 -9.18 5.36 -1.77
CA GLN A 59 -8.11 4.36 -1.67
C GLN A 59 -6.90 4.72 -2.54
N ARG A 60 -7.12 5.19 -3.77
CA ARG A 60 -6.03 5.68 -4.63
C ARG A 60 -5.34 6.88 -4.01
N GLN A 61 -6.11 7.83 -3.49
CA GLN A 61 -5.56 9.01 -2.81
C GLN A 61 -4.75 8.61 -1.58
N PHE A 62 -5.23 7.65 -0.78
CA PHE A 62 -4.50 7.11 0.36
C PHE A 62 -3.16 6.52 -0.06
N VAL A 63 -3.12 5.70 -1.12
CA VAL A 63 -1.85 5.15 -1.61
C VAL A 63 -0.93 6.27 -2.11
N SER A 64 -1.48 7.23 -2.87
CA SER A 64 -0.71 8.35 -3.40
C SER A 64 -0.12 9.25 -2.32
N SER A 65 -0.84 9.51 -1.22
CA SER A 65 -0.34 10.34 -0.10
C SER A 65 0.79 9.68 0.68
N HIS A 66 0.95 8.37 0.50
CA HIS A 66 1.95 7.51 1.12
C HIS A 66 3.09 7.15 0.16
N MET A 67 3.17 7.83 -0.99
CA MET A 67 4.21 7.64 -1.99
C MET A 67 4.95 8.95 -2.23
N GLU A 68 6.26 8.85 -2.37
CA GLU A 68 7.10 10.00 -2.71
C GLU A 68 8.11 9.59 -3.78
N THR A 69 8.40 10.51 -4.70
CA THR A 69 9.34 10.23 -5.77
C THR A 69 10.77 10.25 -5.27
N LEU A 70 11.51 9.17 -5.54
CA LEU A 70 12.90 9.03 -5.15
C LEU A 70 13.76 9.92 -6.05
N LYS A 71 14.17 11.07 -5.52
CA LYS A 71 15.13 11.97 -6.16
C LYS A 71 16.53 11.38 -6.04
N VAL A 72 17.04 10.82 -7.14
CA VAL A 72 18.40 10.31 -7.23
C VAL A 72 19.34 11.45 -7.63
N LYS A 73 20.51 11.56 -6.96
CA LYS A 73 21.51 12.60 -7.25
C LYS A 73 21.97 12.60 -8.72
N TYR A 74 22.02 11.43 -9.34
CA TYR A 74 22.37 11.25 -10.73
C TYR A 74 21.43 10.26 -11.40
N ARG A 75 20.90 10.64 -12.56
CA ARG A 75 20.11 9.78 -13.44
C ARG A 75 20.60 10.00 -14.87
N ARG A 76 20.93 8.93 -15.57
CA ARG A 76 21.16 9.00 -17.02
C ARG A 76 19.79 9.12 -17.69
N ALA A 77 19.48 10.31 -18.23
CA ALA A 77 18.31 10.50 -19.06
C ALA A 77 18.55 9.78 -20.39
N ILE A 78 17.64 8.88 -20.77
CA ILE A 78 17.64 8.23 -22.07
C ILE A 78 16.54 8.90 -22.87
N GLU A 79 16.91 9.51 -23.99
CA GLU A 79 15.98 10.16 -24.90
C GLU A 79 14.93 9.17 -25.40
N GLY A 80 13.65 9.57 -25.40
CA GLY A 80 12.53 8.69 -25.74
C GLY A 80 12.12 7.67 -24.67
N SER A 81 12.70 7.71 -23.46
CA SER A 81 12.31 6.79 -22.39
C SER A 81 11.01 7.19 -21.68
N ASN A 82 10.03 6.29 -21.69
CA ASN A 82 8.77 6.43 -20.92
C ASN A 82 8.88 5.97 -19.46
N ARG A 83 10.09 5.66 -18.97
CA ARG A 83 10.26 5.16 -17.60
C ARG A 83 10.08 6.29 -16.58
N SER A 84 9.09 6.12 -15.71
CA SER A 84 8.87 7.00 -14.56
C SER A 84 10.02 6.94 -13.56
N GLU A 85 10.09 7.93 -12.69
CA GLU A 85 10.99 7.92 -11.55
C GLU A 85 10.64 6.80 -10.57
N ASN A 86 11.63 6.34 -9.81
CA ASN A 86 11.41 5.37 -8.75
C ASN A 86 10.59 6.00 -7.62
N LEU A 87 9.75 5.20 -6.97
CA LEU A 87 8.88 5.64 -5.89
C LEU A 87 9.33 5.00 -4.57
N CYS A 88 9.31 5.79 -3.50
CA CYS A 88 9.43 5.34 -2.13
C CYS A 88 8.04 5.28 -1.49
N TYR A 89 7.84 4.27 -0.65
CA TYR A 89 6.56 4.00 -0.01
C TYR A 89 6.69 4.22 1.49
N TYR A 90 5.65 4.78 2.08
CA TYR A 90 5.59 5.14 3.49
C TYR A 90 4.29 4.65 4.09
N LEU A 91 4.28 4.39 5.39
CA LEU A 91 3.06 4.20 6.16
C LEU A 91 3.11 5.11 7.38
N THR A 92 1.97 5.69 7.73
CA THR A 92 1.89 6.59 8.87
C THR A 92 1.58 5.78 10.14
N LEU A 93 2.47 5.88 11.12
CA LEU A 93 2.28 5.30 12.45
C LEU A 93 2.33 6.43 13.48
N ARG A 94 1.23 6.64 14.23
CA ARG A 94 1.14 7.68 15.26
C ARG A 94 1.54 9.08 14.76
N GLY A 95 1.14 9.41 13.52
CA GLY A 95 1.46 10.69 12.88
C GLY A 95 2.85 10.77 12.22
N ILE A 96 3.69 9.74 12.37
CA ILE A 96 5.03 9.70 11.77
C ILE A 96 5.01 8.85 10.51
N LYS A 97 5.50 9.41 9.39
CA LYS A 97 5.71 8.66 8.15
C LYS A 97 6.95 7.76 8.28
N ILE A 98 6.75 6.46 8.15
CA ILE A 98 7.81 5.45 8.21
C ILE A 98 7.96 4.82 6.84
N GLN A 99 9.18 4.82 6.29
CA GLN A 99 9.47 4.19 5.01
C GLN A 99 9.34 2.65 5.11
N VAL A 100 8.64 2.07 4.13
CA VAL A 100 8.38 0.62 4.00
C VAL A 100 8.87 0.09 2.65
N CYS A 101 8.87 -1.24 2.51
CA CYS A 101 9.11 -1.88 1.22
C CYS A 101 7.88 -1.79 0.31
N LYS A 102 8.10 -2.00 -0.99
CA LYS A 102 7.04 -2.14 -2.00
C LYS A 102 6.33 -3.49 -1.87
#